data_AF-D0P1X2-F1
#
_entry.id   AF-D0P1X2-F1
#
_cell.length_a   1.000
_cell.length_b   1.000
_cell.length_c   1.000
_cell.angle_alpha   90.00
_cell.angle_beta   90.00
_cell.angle_gamma   90.00
#
_symmetry.space_group_name_H-M   'P 1'
#
loop_
_entity.id
_entity.type
_entity.pdbx_description
1 polymer ?
#
loop_
_entity_poly.entity_id
_entity_poly.type
_entity_poly.pdbx_seq_one_letter_code
_entity_poly.pdbx_strand_id
1 'polypeptide(L)'
;FAMKGTVDVLLINRTAKNPLIKLAGVSLVIELKKKVEPGHVPQAIGQLVSCSMKAPLNCYPLSLLTDLNDHWHFSWFSDKHVLTQLTLKYPKNAFRFIEAAVLRRTESAPPPPSFMPGSVKTIKVDDFLPQPGDARAEEMMERYELMADVVEPEFLMAKRADYARQLVQSMPMYSYMYT
;
A
#
# COMPACT_ATOMS: atom_id res chain seq x y z
N PHE A 1 -0.82 -10.16 -13.50
CA PHE A 1 -1.88 -9.96 -12.49
C PHE A 1 -2.58 -8.62 -12.73
N ALA A 2 -3.63 -8.59 -13.55
CA ALA A 2 -4.44 -7.39 -13.72
C ALA A 2 -5.46 -7.31 -12.59
N MET A 3 -5.12 -6.65 -11.48
CA MET A 3 -6.11 -6.31 -10.45
C MET A 3 -7.01 -5.19 -10.99
N LYS A 4 -8.18 -5.55 -11.52
CA LYS A 4 -9.25 -4.61 -11.83
C LYS A 4 -10.16 -4.52 -10.61
N GLY A 5 -10.30 -3.33 -10.05
CA GLY A 5 -11.16 -3.09 -8.90
C GLY A 5 -11.16 -1.62 -8.54
N THR A 6 -12.34 -1.10 -8.21
CA THR A 6 -12.51 0.19 -7.55
C THR A 6 -12.51 -0.01 -6.04
N VAL A 7 -12.23 1.06 -5.31
CA VAL A 7 -12.45 1.15 -3.87
C VAL A 7 -13.63 2.08 -3.69
N ASP A 8 -14.54 1.76 -2.76
CA ASP A 8 -15.73 2.58 -2.56
C ASP A 8 -15.40 3.93 -1.91
N VAL A 9 -14.53 3.94 -0.89
CA VAL A 9 -14.15 5.17 -0.19
C VAL A 9 -12.65 5.19 0.14
N LEU A 10 -12.02 6.36 -0.07
CA LEU A 10 -10.65 6.64 0.38
C LEU A 10 -10.67 7.74 1.43
N LEU A 11 -9.98 7.51 2.55
CA LEU A 11 -9.65 8.57 3.50
C LEU A 11 -8.28 9.13 3.13
N ILE A 12 -8.25 10.44 2.86
CA ILE A 12 -7.06 11.16 2.42
C ILE A 12 -6.83 12.33 3.35
N ASN A 13 -5.61 12.44 3.88
CA ASN A 13 -5.20 13.61 4.64
C ASN A 13 -5.07 14.81 3.70
N ARG A 14 -5.93 15.83 3.90
CA ARG A 14 -6.01 17.02 3.06
C ARG A 14 -4.70 17.81 3.01
N THR A 15 -3.92 17.84 4.08
CA THR A 15 -2.64 18.57 4.12
C THR A 15 -1.55 17.92 3.26
N ALA A 16 -1.67 16.62 3.02
CA ALA A 16 -0.79 15.85 2.15
C ALA A 16 -1.33 15.74 0.71
N LYS A 17 -2.47 16.38 0.41
CA LYS A 17 -3.10 16.32 -0.91
C LYS A 17 -2.29 17.13 -1.92
N ASN A 18 -1.48 16.42 -2.71
CA ASN A 18 -0.85 16.98 -3.90
C ASN A 18 -1.77 16.72 -5.11
N PRO A 19 -2.27 17.75 -5.82
CA PRO A 19 -3.16 17.56 -6.97
C PRO A 19 -2.53 16.75 -8.11
N LEU A 20 -1.20 16.67 -8.18
CA LEU A 20 -0.47 15.86 -9.16
C LEU A 20 -0.36 14.39 -8.78
N ILE A 21 -0.51 14.04 -7.49
CA ILE A 21 -0.35 12.67 -6.98
C ILE A 21 -1.66 12.22 -6.34
N LYS A 22 -2.48 11.48 -7.10
CA LYS A 22 -3.85 11.10 -6.73
C LYS A 22 -3.99 10.37 -5.39
N LEU A 23 -2.95 9.67 -4.94
CA LEU A 23 -2.94 8.90 -3.68
C LEU A 23 -2.07 9.54 -2.59
N ALA A 24 -1.60 10.77 -2.77
CA ALA A 24 -0.85 11.46 -1.73
C ALA A 24 -1.74 11.70 -0.51
N GLY A 25 -1.25 11.27 0.66
CA GLY A 25 -1.97 11.40 1.92
C GLY A 25 -3.02 10.32 2.17
N VAL A 26 -3.12 9.28 1.34
CA VAL A 26 -4.04 8.17 1.60
C VAL A 26 -3.68 7.46 2.92
N SER A 27 -4.67 7.31 3.79
CA SER A 27 -4.50 6.69 5.12
C SER A 27 -5.38 5.48 5.32
N LEU A 28 -6.57 5.45 4.71
CA LEU A 28 -7.51 4.34 4.81
C LEU A 28 -8.18 4.08 3.46
N VAL A 29 -8.23 2.80 3.09
CA VAL A 29 -8.91 2.25 1.93
C VAL A 29 -10.14 1.50 2.44
N ILE A 30 -11.33 1.87 1.99
CA ILE A 30 -12.59 1.33 2.54
C ILE A 30 -13.38 0.64 1.43
N GLU A 31 -13.65 -0.64 1.64
CA GLU A 31 -14.57 -1.45 0.84
C GLU A 31 -15.87 -1.64 1.64
N LEU A 32 -16.99 -1.26 1.03
CA LEU A 32 -18.32 -1.37 1.62
C LEU A 32 -19.06 -2.55 1.02
N LYS A 33 -19.71 -3.33 1.87
CA LYS A 33 -20.59 -4.43 1.44
C LYS A 33 -21.94 -4.31 2.12
N LYS A 34 -23.01 -4.80 1.50
CA LYS A 34 -24.30 -4.95 2.20
C LYS A 34 -24.21 -5.99 3.32
N LYS A 35 -23.38 -7.00 3.11
CA LYS A 35 -23.02 -8.04 4.06
C LYS A 35 -21.60 -8.51 3.74
N VAL A 36 -20.76 -8.66 4.75
CA VAL A 36 -19.41 -9.19 4.56
C VAL A 36 -19.47 -10.72 4.39
N GLU A 37 -18.77 -11.23 3.39
CA GLU A 37 -18.67 -12.66 3.05
C GLU A 37 -17.18 -13.03 2.94
N PRO A 38 -16.82 -14.31 3.13
CA PRO A 38 -15.41 -14.74 3.09
C PRO A 38 -14.68 -14.36 1.79
N GLY A 39 -15.38 -14.37 0.65
CA GLY A 39 -14.81 -14.00 -0.65
C GLY A 39 -14.44 -12.51 -0.77
N HIS A 40 -14.94 -11.65 0.11
CA HIS A 40 -14.64 -10.20 0.08
C HIS A 40 -13.27 -9.86 0.71
N VAL A 41 -12.76 -10.72 1.60
CA VAL A 41 -11.49 -10.44 2.30
C VAL A 41 -10.29 -10.40 1.35
N PRO A 42 -10.09 -11.37 0.42
CA PRO A 42 -9.01 -11.29 -0.56
C PRO A 42 -9.07 -10.05 -1.44
N GLN A 43 -10.28 -9.58 -1.80
CA GLN A 43 -10.47 -8.35 -2.57
C GLN A 43 -9.96 -7.13 -1.80
N ALA A 44 -10.35 -6.99 -0.53
CA ALA A 44 -9.92 -5.88 0.33
C ALA A 44 -8.41 -5.88 0.59
N ILE A 45 -7.79 -7.06 0.66
CA ILE A 45 -6.32 -7.20 0.77
C ILE A 45 -5.64 -6.81 -0.56
N GLY A 46 -6.17 -7.24 -1.71
CA GLY A 46 -5.65 -6.84 -3.02
C GLY A 46 -5.69 -5.32 -3.23
N GLN A 47 -6.77 -4.67 -2.79
CA GLN A 47 -6.88 -3.21 -2.78
C GLN A 47 -5.84 -2.56 -1.85
N LEU A 48 -5.59 -3.12 -0.66
CA LEU A 48 -4.53 -2.66 0.25
C LEU A 48 -3.16 -2.73 -0.43
N VAL A 49 -2.81 -3.87 -1.02
CA VAL A 49 -1.53 -4.07 -1.72
C VAL A 49 -1.39 -3.06 -2.85
N SER A 50 -2.42 -2.93 -3.69
CA SER A 50 -2.44 -1.99 -4.81
C SER A 50 -2.25 -0.54 -4.35
N CYS A 51 -2.98 -0.13 -3.31
CA CYS A 51 -2.86 1.20 -2.73
C CYS A 51 -1.47 1.43 -2.13
N SER A 52 -0.96 0.44 -1.39
CA SER A 52 0.36 0.48 -0.76
C SER A 52 1.49 0.63 -1.76
N MET A 53 1.40 -0.05 -2.92
CA MET A 53 2.38 0.07 -4.01
C MET A 53 2.31 1.40 -4.75
N LYS A 54 1.12 2.01 -4.86
CA LYS A 54 0.92 3.26 -5.61
C LYS A 54 1.02 4.52 -4.74
N ALA A 55 0.93 4.37 -3.41
CA ALA A 55 1.02 5.49 -2.49
C ALA A 55 2.46 6.03 -2.48
N PRO A 56 2.64 7.36 -2.47
CA PRO A 56 3.97 7.96 -2.40
C PRO A 56 4.69 7.64 -1.09
N LEU A 57 5.99 7.98 -1.02
CA LEU A 57 6.81 7.75 0.17
C LEU A 57 6.13 8.31 1.45
N ASN A 58 6.30 7.62 2.57
CA ASN A 58 5.69 7.96 3.87
C ASN A 58 4.16 7.90 3.93
N CYS A 59 3.49 7.32 2.93
CA CYS A 59 2.06 7.01 2.98
C CYS A 59 1.85 5.52 3.26
N TYR A 60 1.19 5.22 4.37
CA TYR A 60 1.07 3.85 4.90
C TYR A 60 -0.40 3.47 5.09
N PRO A 61 -1.12 3.15 4.00
CA PRO A 61 -2.56 2.91 4.05
C PRO A 61 -2.91 1.70 4.91
N LEU A 62 -4.04 1.79 5.60
CA LEU A 62 -4.78 0.65 6.14
C LEU A 62 -5.95 0.31 5.21
N SER A 63 -6.48 -0.89 5.31
CA SER A 63 -7.70 -1.32 4.64
C SER A 63 -8.79 -1.63 5.65
N LEU A 64 -10.02 -1.27 5.32
CA LEU A 64 -11.24 -1.55 6.05
C LEU A 64 -12.26 -2.18 5.11
N LEU A 65 -12.67 -3.42 5.41
CA LEU A 65 -13.82 -4.07 4.81
C LEU A 65 -14.97 -4.05 5.82
N THR A 66 -16.11 -3.47 5.46
CA THR A 66 -17.22 -3.33 6.41
C THR A 66 -18.59 -3.34 5.75
N ASP A 67 -19.59 -3.77 6.52
CA ASP A 67 -21.02 -3.57 6.22
C ASP A 67 -21.65 -2.42 7.00
N LEU A 68 -20.83 -1.63 7.70
CA LEU A 68 -21.23 -0.54 8.60
C LEU A 68 -22.10 -0.97 9.79
N ASN A 69 -22.31 -2.28 9.97
CA ASN A 69 -23.07 -2.84 11.06
C ASN A 69 -22.12 -3.52 12.05
N ASP A 70 -21.99 -4.84 11.97
CA ASP A 70 -21.27 -5.66 12.93
C ASP A 70 -19.99 -6.29 12.37
N HIS A 71 -19.62 -5.97 11.13
CA HIS A 71 -18.37 -6.40 10.53
C HIS A 71 -17.47 -5.21 10.22
N TRP A 72 -16.37 -5.09 10.97
CA TRP A 72 -15.32 -4.10 10.75
C TRP A 72 -13.97 -4.81 10.68
N HIS A 73 -13.58 -5.22 9.47
CA HIS A 73 -12.37 -5.99 9.23
C HIS A 73 -11.24 -5.07 8.74
N PHE A 74 -10.28 -4.81 9.62
CA PHE A 74 -9.10 -4.00 9.34
C PHE A 74 -7.95 -4.89 8.89
N SER A 75 -7.15 -4.39 7.94
CA SER A 75 -5.92 -5.04 7.46
C SER A 75 -4.81 -4.01 7.23
N TRP A 76 -3.57 -4.33 7.59
CA TRP A 76 -2.39 -3.49 7.35
C TRP A 76 -1.11 -4.33 7.31
N PHE A 77 -0.03 -3.79 6.73
CA PHE A 77 1.30 -4.38 6.86
C PHE A 77 1.99 -3.84 8.11
N SER A 78 2.37 -4.71 9.03
CA SER A 78 3.07 -4.32 10.27
C SER A 78 4.55 -4.04 10.03
N ASP A 79 5.22 -3.43 11.01
CA ASP A 79 6.68 -3.27 11.05
C ASP A 79 7.47 -4.58 11.04
N LYS A 80 6.79 -5.73 11.20
CA LYS A 80 7.35 -7.07 11.03
C LYS A 80 7.22 -7.61 9.60
N HIS A 81 6.84 -6.77 8.63
CA HIS A 81 6.66 -7.15 7.23
C HIS A 81 5.58 -8.22 6.99
N VAL A 82 4.62 -8.33 7.91
CA VAL A 82 3.50 -9.29 7.80
C VAL A 82 2.16 -8.58 7.73
N LEU A 83 1.25 -9.14 6.94
CA LEU A 83 -0.16 -8.75 6.91
C LEU A 83 -0.78 -9.03 8.29
N THR A 84 -1.25 -7.97 8.93
CA THR A 84 -1.94 -8.03 10.22
C THR A 84 -3.40 -7.66 10.03
N GLN A 85 -4.27 -8.33 10.76
CA GLN A 85 -5.72 -8.19 10.62
C GLN A 85 -6.38 -8.04 11.99
N LEU A 86 -7.46 -7.26 12.05
CA LEU A 86 -8.26 -7.08 13.25
C LEU A 86 -9.73 -6.99 12.84
N THR A 87 -10.58 -7.82 13.43
CA THR A 87 -12.03 -7.73 13.22
C THR A 87 -12.70 -7.20 14.49
N LEU A 88 -13.45 -6.12 14.35
CA LEU A 88 -14.25 -5.53 15.42
C LEU A 88 -15.74 -5.68 15.09
N LYS A 89 -16.55 -5.96 16.13
CA LYS A 89 -18.01 -6.06 15.99
C LYS A 89 -18.76 -4.78 16.30
N TYR A 90 -18.18 -3.92 17.14
CA TYR A 90 -18.86 -2.74 17.64
C TYR A 90 -18.40 -1.49 16.88
N PRO A 91 -19.29 -0.76 16.18
CA PRO A 91 -18.94 0.46 15.45
C PRO A 91 -18.14 1.45 16.29
N LYS A 92 -18.50 1.64 17.56
CA LYS A 92 -17.79 2.53 18.49
C LYS A 92 -16.30 2.17 18.60
N ASN A 93 -15.96 0.89 18.64
CA ASN A 93 -14.57 0.46 18.71
C ASN A 93 -13.87 0.64 17.36
N ALA A 94 -14.58 0.41 16.25
CA ALA A 94 -14.05 0.62 14.91
C ALA A 94 -13.70 2.10 14.66
N PHE A 95 -14.59 3.04 15.01
CA PHE A 95 -14.29 4.47 14.89
C PHE A 95 -13.11 4.89 15.77
N ARG A 96 -13.05 4.42 17.02
CA ARG A 96 -11.90 4.67 17.90
C ARG A 96 -10.59 4.09 17.34
N PHE A 97 -10.65 2.95 16.67
CA PHE A 97 -9.50 2.38 15.98
C PHE A 97 -9.07 3.25 14.80
N ILE A 98 -10.01 3.71 13.96
CA ILE A 98 -9.74 4.59 12.82
C ILE A 98 -9.07 5.88 13.31
N GLU A 99 -9.61 6.52 14.34
CA GLU A 99 -9.02 7.72 14.95
C GLU A 99 -7.57 7.47 15.38
N ALA A 100 -7.33 6.41 16.16
CA ALA A 100 -6.01 6.11 16.67
C ALA A 100 -5.00 5.70 15.56
N ALA A 101 -5.46 4.97 14.55
CA ALA A 101 -4.62 4.46 13.47
C ALA A 101 -4.29 5.52 12.41
N VAL A 102 -5.25 6.39 12.07
CA VAL A 102 -5.13 7.38 11.00
C VAL A 102 -4.56 8.70 11.48
N LEU A 103 -4.91 9.18 12.68
CA LEU A 103 -4.48 10.49 13.19
C LEU A 103 -3.01 10.51 13.67
N ARG A 104 -2.22 9.48 13.33
CA ARG A 104 -0.81 9.27 13.72
C ARG A 104 -0.15 10.49 14.38
N ARG A 105 -0.18 10.48 15.71
CA ARG A 105 0.68 11.23 16.64
C ARG A 105 1.00 12.67 16.20
N THR A 106 -0.02 13.51 16.20
CA THR A 106 0.18 14.82 16.83
C THR A 106 0.36 14.59 18.33
N GLU A 107 1.15 15.41 19.03
CA GLU A 107 1.37 15.28 20.49
C GLU A 107 0.05 15.32 21.30
N SER A 108 -1.04 15.79 20.69
CA SER A 108 -2.39 15.87 21.23
C SER A 108 -3.29 14.65 20.97
N ALA A 109 -2.79 13.57 20.35
CA ALA A 109 -3.65 12.42 20.02
C ALA A 109 -4.07 11.65 21.30
N PRO A 110 -5.35 11.22 21.41
CA PRO A 110 -5.81 10.45 22.55
C PRO A 110 -5.07 9.10 22.67
N PRO A 111 -4.92 8.55 23.89
CA PRO A 111 -4.25 7.27 24.08
C PRO A 111 -4.97 6.14 23.32
N PRO A 112 -4.21 5.18 22.77
CA PRO A 112 -4.79 4.09 22.00
C PRO A 112 -5.76 3.28 22.88
N PRO A 113 -6.92 2.84 22.34
CA PRO A 113 -7.83 1.95 23.04
C PRO A 113 -7.13 0.68 23.53
N SER A 114 -7.55 0.15 24.69
CA SER A 114 -6.98 -1.07 25.29
C SER A 114 -7.14 -2.34 24.44
N PHE A 115 -8.12 -2.35 23.53
CA PHE A 115 -8.33 -3.45 22.58
C PHE A 115 -7.40 -3.37 21.36
N MET A 116 -6.63 -2.29 21.21
CA MET A 116 -5.70 -2.19 20.09
C MET A 116 -4.54 -3.16 20.26
N PRO A 117 -4.14 -3.86 19.19
CA PRO A 117 -2.91 -4.63 19.19
C PRO A 117 -1.71 -3.68 19.25
N GLY A 118 -1.20 -3.41 20.46
CA GLY A 118 0.01 -2.62 20.71
C GLY A 118 0.10 -1.32 19.89
N SER A 119 1.33 -0.91 19.52
CA SER A 119 1.51 0.18 18.57
C SER A 119 1.21 -0.32 17.15
N VAL A 120 0.13 0.18 16.53
CA VAL A 120 -0.16 -0.04 15.09
C VAL A 120 0.87 0.73 14.27
N LYS A 121 2.02 0.11 14.07
CA LYS A 121 3.03 0.55 13.11
C LYS A 121 2.70 -0.10 11.78
N THR A 122 2.57 0.75 10.77
CA THR A 122 2.26 0.35 9.40
C THR A 122 3.40 0.76 8.51
N ILE A 123 3.79 -0.15 7.65
CA ILE A 123 4.75 0.05 6.56
C ILE A 123 4.01 -0.17 5.24
N LYS A 124 4.59 0.24 4.12
CA LYS A 124 4.06 -0.09 2.80
C LYS A 124 4.84 -1.26 2.22
N VAL A 125 4.21 -2.01 1.32
CA VAL A 125 4.80 -3.15 0.60
C VAL A 125 6.16 -2.78 0.01
N ASP A 126 6.21 -1.61 -0.61
CA ASP A 126 7.40 -1.05 -1.25
C ASP A 126 8.59 -0.82 -0.30
N ASP A 127 8.38 -0.66 1.01
CA ASP A 127 9.48 -0.44 1.97
C ASP A 127 10.29 -1.69 2.26
N PHE A 128 9.73 -2.86 2.00
CA PHE A 128 10.34 -4.15 2.36
C PHE A 128 10.38 -5.14 1.20
N LEU A 129 9.80 -4.79 0.06
CA LEU A 129 10.27 -5.37 -1.19
C LEU A 129 11.76 -5.04 -1.29
N PRO A 130 12.62 -6.06 -1.46
CA PRO A 130 14.03 -5.75 -1.49
C PRO A 130 14.27 -4.84 -2.71
N GLN A 131 15.14 -3.85 -2.56
CA GLN A 131 15.46 -2.98 -3.69
C GLN A 131 16.35 -3.74 -4.67
N PRO A 132 16.24 -3.47 -5.99
CA PRO A 132 17.16 -4.05 -6.94
C PRO A 132 18.55 -3.44 -6.68
N GLY A 133 19.49 -4.23 -6.15
CA GLY A 133 20.91 -4.04 -6.47
C GLY A 133 21.17 -4.48 -7.91
N ASP A 134 22.32 -4.17 -8.50
CA ASP A 134 22.60 -4.42 -9.92
C ASP A 134 22.30 -5.86 -10.36
N ALA A 135 22.72 -6.86 -9.59
CA ALA A 135 22.46 -8.28 -9.87
C ALA A 135 20.97 -8.66 -9.82
N ARG A 136 20.16 -7.88 -9.10
CA ARG A 136 18.73 -8.12 -8.89
C ARG A 136 17.85 -7.30 -9.84
N ALA A 137 18.39 -6.22 -10.42
CA ALA A 137 17.76 -5.50 -11.51
C ALA A 137 17.70 -6.36 -12.78
N GLU A 138 18.78 -7.09 -13.07
CA GLU A 138 18.85 -8.04 -14.18
C GLU A 138 17.85 -9.19 -14.02
N GLU A 139 17.84 -9.86 -12.84
CA GLU A 139 16.89 -10.93 -12.52
C GLU A 139 15.41 -10.45 -12.54
N MET A 140 15.17 -9.17 -12.23
CA MET A 140 13.83 -8.58 -12.27
C MET A 140 13.40 -8.27 -13.70
N MET A 141 14.32 -7.78 -14.53
CA MET A 141 14.07 -7.54 -15.95
C MET A 141 13.81 -8.86 -16.69
N GLU A 142 14.59 -9.90 -16.41
CA GLU A 142 14.38 -11.25 -16.97
C GLU A 142 12.98 -11.80 -16.65
N ARG A 143 12.49 -11.58 -15.42
CA ARG A 143 11.12 -11.95 -15.04
C ARG A 143 10.05 -11.19 -15.83
N TYR A 144 10.26 -9.90 -16.09
CA TYR A 144 9.33 -9.13 -16.92
C TYR A 144 9.33 -9.59 -18.37
N GLU A 145 10.50 -9.92 -18.93
CA GLU A 145 10.63 -10.50 -20.26
C GLU A 145 9.94 -11.86 -20.36
N LEU A 146 10.06 -12.70 -19.33
CA LEU A 146 9.39 -14.01 -19.27
C LEU A 146 7.86 -13.91 -19.23
N MET A 147 7.33 -12.76 -18.76
CA MET A 147 5.89 -12.49 -18.71
C MET A 147 5.41 -11.56 -19.84
N ALA A 148 6.22 -11.37 -20.89
CA ALA A 148 5.94 -10.39 -21.94
C ALA A 148 4.61 -10.58 -22.68
N ASP A 149 4.07 -11.79 -22.66
CA ASP A 149 2.75 -12.17 -23.19
C ASP A 149 1.58 -11.80 -22.25
N VAL A 150 1.87 -11.57 -20.96
CA VAL A 150 0.89 -11.27 -19.91
C VAL A 150 0.93 -9.79 -19.48
N VAL A 151 2.08 -9.12 -19.58
CA VAL A 151 2.19 -7.69 -19.23
C VAL A 151 1.86 -6.77 -20.40
N GLU A 152 1.26 -5.61 -20.07
CA GLU A 152 0.97 -4.57 -21.05
C GLU A 152 2.25 -4.09 -21.75
N PRO A 153 2.26 -3.92 -23.08
CA PRO A 153 3.46 -3.53 -23.83
C PRO A 153 4.10 -2.23 -23.35
N GLU A 154 3.27 -1.23 -23.01
CA GLU A 154 3.72 0.08 -22.52
C GLU A 154 4.41 -0.03 -21.16
N PHE A 155 3.89 -0.89 -20.27
CA PHE A 155 4.51 -1.16 -18.98
C PHE A 155 5.88 -1.82 -19.15
N LEU A 156 5.98 -2.82 -20.03
CA LEU A 156 7.23 -3.51 -20.30
C LEU A 156 8.28 -2.57 -20.91
N MET A 157 7.89 -1.71 -21.86
CA MET A 157 8.78 -0.69 -22.42
C MET A 157 9.30 0.28 -21.36
N ALA A 158 8.45 0.74 -20.44
CA ALA A 158 8.89 1.61 -19.35
C ALA A 158 9.92 0.90 -18.46
N LYS A 159 9.72 -0.39 -18.15
CA LYS A 159 10.69 -1.18 -17.36
C LYS A 159 12.02 -1.41 -18.07
N ARG A 160 12.00 -1.68 -19.37
CA ARG A 160 13.22 -1.75 -20.19
C ARG A 160 14.00 -0.44 -20.16
N ALA A 161 13.30 0.70 -20.29
CA ALA A 161 13.93 2.02 -20.27
C ALA A 161 14.55 2.34 -18.90
N ASP A 162 13.87 2.01 -17.81
CA ASP A 162 14.39 2.19 -16.45
C ASP A 162 15.63 1.30 -16.19
N TYR A 163 15.60 0.03 -16.62
CA TYR A 163 16.74 -0.88 -16.50
C TYR A 163 17.94 -0.40 -17.33
N ALA A 164 17.71 0.04 -18.57
CA ALA A 164 18.77 0.61 -19.41
C ALA A 164 19.38 1.87 -18.78
N ARG A 165 18.57 2.73 -18.17
CA ARG A 165 19.07 3.91 -17.43
C ARG A 165 19.94 3.50 -16.25
N GLN A 166 19.52 2.50 -15.47
CA GLN A 166 20.31 1.97 -14.35
C GLN A 166 21.64 1.38 -14.79
N LEU A 167 21.66 0.60 -15.88
CA LEU A 167 22.89 0.07 -16.48
C LEU A 167 23.88 1.17 -16.88
N VAL A 168 23.37 2.23 -17.53
CA VAL A 168 24.22 3.38 -17.91
C VAL A 168 24.74 4.10 -16.66
N GLN A 169 23.94 4.25 -15.61
CA GLN A 169 24.36 4.88 -14.36
C GLN A 169 25.41 4.06 -13.59
N SER A 170 25.34 2.73 -13.65
CA SER A 170 26.33 1.84 -13.00
C SER A 170 27.62 1.68 -13.79
N MET A 171 27.64 2.08 -15.08
CA MET A 171 28.85 2.06 -15.88
C MET A 171 29.87 3.11 -15.38
N PRO A 172 31.13 2.72 -15.09
CA PRO A 172 32.16 3.64 -14.61
C PRO A 172 32.43 4.83 -15.53
N MET A 173 32.19 4.67 -16.83
CA MET A 173 32.40 5.70 -17.86
C MET A 173 31.29 6.77 -17.90
N TYR A 174 30.15 6.53 -17.26
CA TYR A 174 29.01 7.44 -17.28
C TYR A 174 28.50 7.81 -15.88
N SER A 175 29.00 7.15 -14.83
CA SER A 175 28.58 7.39 -13.44
C SER A 175 28.75 8.86 -12.99
N TYR A 176 29.77 9.55 -13.51
CA TYR A 176 30.03 10.98 -13.21
C TYR A 176 28.98 11.94 -13.82
N MET A 177 28.17 11.50 -14.79
CA MET A 177 27.11 12.34 -15.38
C MET A 177 25.84 12.40 -14.51
N TYR A 178 25.78 11.58 -13.45
CA TYR A 178 24.59 11.40 -12.61
C TYR A 178 24.88 11.60 -11.11
N THR A 179 26.04 12.17 -10.77
CA THR A 179 26.41 12.61 -9.41
C THR A 179 26.12 14.10 -9.24
#